data_AF-F3AHL3-F1
#
_entry.id   AF-F3AHL3-F1
#
_cell.length_a   1.000
_cell.length_b   1.000
_cell.length_c   1.000
_cell.angle_alpha   90.00
_cell.angle_beta   90.00
_cell.angle_gamma   90.00
#
_symmetry.space_group_name_H-M   'P 1'
#
loop_
_entity.id
_entity.type
_entity.pdbx_description
1 polymer ?
#
loop_
_entity_poly.entity_id
_entity_poly.type
_entity_poly.pdbx_seq_one_letter_code
_entity_poly.pdbx_strand_id
1 'polypeptide(L)'
;MNDIKFIETLKQKRNACDYSQSRLALELQISRQNLNEIENGKTKASKEMKHILLHYLDYCNCTQPFTLTIDYLRVRFPTTDALEIIKNVLAMKSEYFIHEDYGMFGYEEQYIYGDISVNASKDSSMGVLLELRGMGCRNLEYVLQARGIDWYSFLSCCIDYQGVFKRIDLAINDMGGLLDIEILRERYYANKVWKRSRTHEAVDSGKLSGTNGDTAKTFYIGSKSSSIYFCLYEKEKEQKSKGIKTDIKNRFEIRLKNGKAEQTIEQLVFSRNPEQTIANLILTQIDFPDYILWDIFLDNVTTSLPFIM
;
A
#
# COMPACT_ATOMS: atom_id res chain seq x y z
N MET A 1 -2.51 22.24 17.65
CA MET A 1 -3.92 22.63 17.92
C MET A 1 -4.07 22.93 19.40
N ASN A 2 -4.76 24.01 19.78
CA ASN A 2 -5.01 24.33 21.21
C ASN A 2 -6.10 23.41 21.79
N ASP A 3 -6.24 23.38 23.12
CA ASP A 3 -7.15 22.44 23.81
C ASP A 3 -8.64 22.68 23.48
N ILE A 4 -9.05 23.93 23.34
CA ILE A 4 -10.44 24.29 23.02
C ILE A 4 -10.82 23.77 21.62
N LYS A 5 -10.01 24.07 20.62
CA LYS A 5 -10.24 23.62 19.24
C LYS A 5 -10.18 22.09 19.13
N PHE A 6 -9.33 21.44 19.92
CA PHE A 6 -9.29 19.98 20.02
C PHE A 6 -10.62 19.41 20.51
N ILE A 7 -11.15 19.92 21.62
CA ILE A 7 -12.40 19.43 22.23
C ILE A 7 -13.59 19.62 21.28
N GLU A 8 -13.68 20.79 20.63
CA GLU A 8 -14.71 21.06 19.62
C GLU A 8 -14.63 20.07 18.45
N THR A 9 -13.44 19.88 17.90
CA THR A 9 -13.19 18.94 16.79
C THR A 9 -13.53 17.50 17.21
N LEU A 10 -13.16 17.09 18.42
CA LEU A 10 -13.45 15.77 18.97
C LEU A 10 -14.96 15.50 19.01
N LYS A 11 -15.72 16.44 19.60
CA LYS A 11 -17.19 16.32 19.68
C LYS A 11 -17.84 16.29 18.31
N GLN A 12 -17.40 17.16 17.40
CA GLN A 12 -17.90 17.23 16.03
C GLN A 12 -17.70 15.90 15.30
N LYS A 13 -16.47 15.36 15.27
CA LYS A 13 -16.17 14.09 14.61
C LYS A 13 -16.89 12.91 15.24
N ARG A 14 -16.97 12.87 16.59
CA ARG A 14 -17.68 11.81 17.30
C ARG A 14 -19.17 11.79 16.94
N ASN A 15 -19.80 12.96 16.90
CA ASN A 15 -21.20 13.08 16.50
C ASN A 15 -21.41 12.77 15.01
N ALA A 16 -20.46 13.14 14.13
CA ALA A 16 -20.54 12.79 12.70
C ALA A 16 -20.48 11.28 12.43
N CYS A 17 -19.83 10.52 13.31
CA CYS A 17 -19.83 9.05 13.27
C CYS A 17 -21.07 8.42 13.95
N ASP A 18 -21.99 9.21 14.52
CA ASP A 18 -23.07 8.76 15.39
C ASP A 18 -22.60 7.96 16.63
N TYR A 19 -21.44 8.31 17.19
CA TYR A 19 -20.87 7.62 18.34
C TYR A 19 -21.30 8.26 19.66
N SER A 20 -21.77 7.43 20.60
CA SER A 20 -21.86 7.84 22.01
C SER A 20 -20.46 7.88 22.64
N GLN A 21 -20.31 8.60 23.76
CA GLN A 21 -19.06 8.55 24.55
C GLN A 21 -18.75 7.11 24.99
N SER A 22 -19.77 6.33 25.35
CA SER A 22 -19.58 4.94 25.76
C SER A 22 -19.05 4.06 24.63
N ARG A 23 -19.57 4.24 23.41
CA ARG A 23 -19.09 3.51 22.23
C ARG A 23 -17.64 3.86 21.93
N LEU A 24 -17.31 5.15 21.78
CA LEU A 24 -15.93 5.57 21.48
C LEU A 24 -14.93 5.10 22.54
N ALA A 25 -15.32 5.16 23.82
CA ALA A 25 -14.47 4.72 24.92
C ALA A 25 -14.20 3.21 24.88
N LEU A 26 -15.21 2.40 24.54
CA LEU A 26 -15.09 0.95 24.40
C LEU A 26 -14.12 0.58 23.26
N GLU A 27 -14.32 1.17 22.08
CA GLU A 27 -13.50 0.88 20.88
C GLU A 27 -12.02 1.21 21.09
N LEU A 28 -11.75 2.31 21.80
CA LEU A 28 -10.39 2.79 22.09
C LEU A 28 -9.81 2.24 23.40
N GLN A 29 -10.55 1.37 24.10
CA GLN A 29 -10.13 0.77 25.37
C GLN A 29 -9.75 1.81 26.44
N ILE A 30 -10.51 2.91 26.50
CA ILE A 30 -10.37 3.96 27.52
C ILE A 30 -11.62 4.02 28.41
N SER A 31 -11.52 4.68 29.57
CA SER A 31 -12.71 4.85 30.40
C SER A 31 -13.65 5.92 29.84
N ARG A 32 -14.96 5.64 29.84
CA ARG A 32 -15.99 6.61 29.46
C ARG A 32 -15.94 7.88 30.32
N GLN A 33 -15.54 7.75 31.59
CA GLN A 33 -15.30 8.89 32.48
C GLN A 33 -14.16 9.76 31.97
N ASN A 34 -13.02 9.18 31.59
CA ASN A 34 -11.88 9.94 31.08
C ASN A 34 -12.25 10.69 29.80
N LEU A 35 -12.92 10.03 28.84
CA LEU A 35 -13.42 10.69 27.63
C LEU A 35 -14.39 11.84 27.95
N ASN A 36 -15.30 11.64 28.91
CA ASN A 36 -16.23 12.68 29.35
C ASN A 36 -15.49 13.89 29.95
N GLU A 37 -14.50 13.66 30.80
CA GLU A 37 -13.69 14.72 31.40
C GLU A 37 -12.90 15.49 30.33
N ILE A 38 -12.34 14.80 29.34
CA ILE A 38 -11.66 15.43 28.19
C ILE A 38 -12.64 16.30 27.40
N GLU A 39 -13.80 15.76 27.01
CA GLU A 39 -14.80 16.51 26.23
C GLU A 39 -15.39 17.71 27.00
N ASN A 40 -15.37 17.70 28.32
CA ASN A 40 -15.84 18.82 29.15
C ASN A 40 -14.71 19.73 29.64
N GLY A 41 -13.48 19.52 29.17
CA GLY A 41 -12.32 20.35 29.53
C GLY A 41 -11.88 20.21 30.99
N LYS A 42 -12.34 19.17 31.70
CA LYS A 42 -11.96 18.88 33.10
C LYS A 42 -10.55 18.29 33.18
N THR A 43 -10.15 17.51 32.17
CA THR A 43 -8.83 16.86 32.10
C THR A 43 -8.19 17.11 30.74
N LYS A 44 -6.88 17.35 30.71
CA LYS A 44 -6.12 17.51 29.46
C LYS A 44 -5.68 16.16 28.90
N ALA A 45 -6.04 15.90 27.64
CA ALA A 45 -5.54 14.73 26.91
C ALA A 45 -4.06 14.91 26.50
N SER A 46 -3.28 13.83 26.56
CA SER A 46 -1.90 13.80 26.05
C SER A 46 -1.86 14.00 24.52
N LYS A 47 -0.68 14.33 23.95
CA LYS A 47 -0.50 14.43 22.49
C LYS A 47 -0.97 13.14 21.79
N GLU A 48 -0.58 11.99 22.33
CA GLU A 48 -0.93 10.67 21.81
C GLU A 48 -2.45 10.39 21.91
N MET A 49 -3.08 10.68 23.04
CA MET A 49 -4.53 10.49 23.20
C MET A 49 -5.33 11.37 22.23
N LYS A 50 -4.92 12.63 22.06
CA LYS A 50 -5.54 13.53 21.06
C LYS A 50 -5.43 12.97 19.65
N HIS A 51 -4.26 12.45 19.30
CA HIS A 51 -4.01 11.84 18.00
C HIS A 51 -4.88 10.59 17.79
N ILE A 52 -4.87 9.66 18.74
CA ILE A 52 -5.68 8.42 18.69
C ILE A 52 -7.16 8.74 18.49
N LEU A 53 -7.72 9.63 19.32
CA LEU A 53 -9.14 9.98 19.26
C LEU A 53 -9.55 10.56 17.89
N LEU A 54 -8.75 11.46 17.32
CA LEU A 54 -9.11 12.12 16.06
C LEU A 54 -8.94 11.20 14.86
N HIS A 55 -7.83 10.45 14.78
CA HIS A 55 -7.56 9.56 13.65
C HIS A 55 -8.51 8.36 13.64
N TYR A 56 -8.86 7.83 14.81
CA TYR A 56 -9.87 6.78 14.91
C TYR A 56 -11.24 7.26 14.40
N LEU A 57 -11.66 8.47 14.75
CA LEU A 57 -12.93 9.01 14.25
C LEU A 57 -12.89 9.33 12.74
N ASP A 58 -11.73 9.74 12.20
CA ASP A 58 -11.55 9.87 10.75
C ASP A 58 -11.66 8.53 10.03
N TYR A 59 -11.13 7.47 10.63
CA TYR A 59 -11.30 6.09 10.18
C TYR A 59 -12.77 5.65 10.24
N CYS A 60 -13.48 5.87 11.36
CA CYS A 60 -14.88 5.46 11.50
C CYS A 60 -15.83 6.17 10.52
N ASN A 61 -15.50 7.40 10.13
CA ASN A 61 -16.28 8.15 9.15
C ASN A 61 -15.99 7.71 7.70
N CYS A 62 -15.07 6.76 7.49
CA CYS A 62 -14.73 6.22 6.18
C CYS A 62 -15.43 4.87 5.95
N THR A 63 -16.28 4.79 4.92
CA THR A 63 -17.03 3.57 4.58
C THR A 63 -16.14 2.43 4.09
N GLN A 64 -15.06 2.75 3.36
CA GLN A 64 -14.08 1.77 2.88
C GLN A 64 -12.68 2.24 3.31
N PRO A 65 -12.30 2.00 4.57
CA PRO A 65 -11.09 2.58 5.15
C PRO A 65 -9.82 2.00 4.56
N PHE A 66 -9.86 0.72 4.15
CA PHE A 66 -8.73 0.02 3.54
C PHE A 66 -9.11 -0.67 2.24
N THR A 67 -8.16 -0.67 1.31
CA THR A 67 -8.22 -1.48 0.07
C THR A 67 -6.86 -2.08 -0.21
N LEU A 68 -6.83 -3.25 -0.83
CA LEU A 68 -5.61 -3.88 -1.33
C LEU A 68 -5.58 -3.79 -2.86
N THR A 69 -4.41 -3.48 -3.41
CA THR A 69 -4.15 -3.47 -4.86
C THR A 69 -2.77 -4.02 -5.17
N ILE A 70 -2.57 -4.57 -6.36
CA ILE A 70 -1.23 -4.76 -6.91
C ILE A 70 -0.75 -3.41 -7.45
N ASP A 71 0.40 -2.92 -6.99
CA ASP A 71 0.94 -1.60 -7.37
C ASP A 71 2.24 -1.72 -8.18
N TYR A 72 2.76 -2.94 -8.30
CA TYR A 72 3.90 -3.24 -9.16
C TYR A 72 3.94 -4.74 -9.47
N LEU A 73 4.26 -5.09 -10.71
CA LEU A 73 4.60 -6.46 -11.07
C LEU A 73 5.76 -6.46 -12.07
N ARG A 74 6.71 -7.37 -11.86
CA ARG A 74 7.75 -7.66 -12.84
C ARG A 74 7.95 -9.16 -12.95
N VAL A 75 7.75 -9.68 -14.15
CA VAL A 75 7.82 -11.12 -14.46
C VAL A 75 8.65 -11.32 -15.72
N ARG A 76 9.56 -12.29 -15.69
CA ARG A 76 10.44 -12.65 -16.80
C ARG A 76 10.05 -14.00 -17.36
N PHE A 77 9.73 -14.06 -18.64
CA PHE A 77 9.36 -15.27 -19.35
C PHE A 77 10.57 -15.87 -20.09
N PRO A 78 10.72 -17.21 -20.11
CA PRO A 78 11.83 -17.90 -20.78
C PRO A 78 11.59 -18.03 -22.30
N THR A 79 11.22 -16.94 -22.96
CA THR A 79 11.09 -16.84 -24.43
C THR A 79 11.80 -15.58 -24.89
N THR A 80 12.22 -15.53 -26.16
CA THR A 80 12.75 -14.31 -26.80
C THR A 80 11.68 -13.59 -27.63
N ASP A 81 10.47 -14.15 -27.74
CA ASP A 81 9.37 -13.58 -28.52
C ASP A 81 8.46 -12.72 -27.63
N ALA A 82 8.65 -11.40 -27.67
CA ALA A 82 7.79 -10.48 -26.92
C ALA A 82 6.36 -10.42 -27.49
N LEU A 83 6.16 -10.66 -28.78
CA LEU A 83 4.83 -10.67 -29.40
C LEU A 83 4.01 -11.86 -28.89
N GLU A 84 4.67 -12.99 -28.60
CA GLU A 84 4.05 -14.13 -27.93
C GLU A 84 3.48 -13.74 -26.57
N ILE A 85 4.24 -13.02 -25.74
CA ILE A 85 3.80 -12.57 -24.41
C ILE A 85 2.66 -11.56 -24.51
N ILE A 86 2.75 -10.60 -25.44
CA ILE A 86 1.67 -9.62 -25.67
C ILE A 86 0.38 -10.33 -26.09
N LYS A 87 0.47 -11.28 -27.01
CA LYS A 87 -0.70 -11.96 -27.57
C LYS A 87 -1.30 -12.98 -26.60
N ASN A 88 -0.48 -13.74 -25.89
CA ASN A 88 -0.96 -14.92 -25.17
C ASN A 88 -1.09 -14.70 -23.66
N VAL A 89 -0.22 -13.88 -23.05
CA VAL A 89 -0.29 -13.57 -21.62
C VAL A 89 -1.14 -12.34 -21.36
N LEU A 90 -0.82 -11.21 -22.02
CA LEU A 90 -1.63 -10.00 -21.90
C LEU A 90 -2.98 -10.11 -22.64
N ALA A 91 -3.07 -11.00 -23.64
CA ALA A 91 -4.21 -11.15 -24.55
C ALA A 91 -4.57 -9.84 -25.27
N MET A 92 -3.54 -9.13 -25.72
CA MET A 92 -3.68 -7.86 -26.42
C MET A 92 -3.16 -7.98 -27.86
N LYS A 93 -3.61 -7.09 -28.73
CA LYS A 93 -3.06 -6.97 -30.08
C LYS A 93 -1.73 -6.22 -30.02
N SER A 94 -0.70 -6.75 -30.66
CA SER A 94 0.62 -6.10 -30.75
C SER A 94 0.56 -4.72 -31.44
N GLU A 95 -0.40 -4.53 -32.34
CA GLU A 95 -0.67 -3.24 -33.02
C GLU A 95 -0.99 -2.09 -32.06
N TYR A 96 -1.39 -2.38 -30.82
CA TYR A 96 -1.66 -1.35 -29.81
C TYR A 96 -0.39 -0.89 -29.09
N PHE A 97 0.72 -1.60 -29.25
CA PHE A 97 1.97 -1.30 -28.57
C PHE A 97 2.86 -0.45 -29.47
N ILE A 98 3.50 0.55 -28.86
CA ILE A 98 4.60 1.30 -29.48
C ILE A 98 5.86 0.45 -29.31
N HIS A 99 6.52 0.14 -30.42
CA HIS A 99 7.81 -0.56 -30.42
C HIS A 99 8.96 0.46 -30.43
N GLU A 100 9.98 0.18 -29.63
CA GLU A 100 11.20 0.97 -29.57
C GLU A 100 12.43 0.05 -29.63
N ASP A 101 13.42 0.44 -30.43
CA ASP A 101 14.70 -0.28 -30.62
C ASP A 101 15.70 -0.07 -29.46
N TYR A 102 15.18 0.21 -28.27
CA TYR A 102 15.94 0.25 -27.02
C TYR A 102 15.07 -0.27 -25.88
N GLY A 103 15.65 -1.01 -24.94
CA GLY A 103 14.96 -1.54 -23.77
C GLY A 103 15.53 -1.05 -22.44
N MET A 104 14.87 -1.44 -21.36
CA MET A 104 15.30 -1.19 -19.98
C MET A 104 16.06 -2.40 -19.43
N PHE A 105 16.86 -2.21 -18.37
CA PHE A 105 17.55 -3.31 -17.67
C PHE A 105 18.50 -4.15 -18.55
N GLY A 106 19.05 -3.56 -19.61
CA GLY A 106 19.97 -4.22 -20.54
C GLY A 106 19.29 -4.99 -21.67
N TYR A 107 17.96 -4.90 -21.80
CA TYR A 107 17.21 -5.46 -22.93
C TYR A 107 17.37 -4.58 -24.17
N GLU A 108 17.33 -5.21 -25.34
CA GLU A 108 17.63 -4.57 -26.62
C GLU A 108 16.44 -3.83 -27.22
N GLU A 109 15.21 -4.24 -26.92
CA GLU A 109 13.99 -3.61 -27.42
C GLU A 109 12.85 -3.65 -26.40
N GLN A 110 11.83 -2.82 -26.61
CA GLN A 110 10.61 -2.85 -25.80
C GLN A 110 9.35 -2.54 -26.60
N TYR A 111 8.23 -3.02 -26.07
CA TYR A 111 6.88 -2.75 -26.53
C TYR A 111 6.10 -2.10 -25.39
N ILE A 112 5.51 -0.93 -25.64
CA ILE A 112 4.86 -0.10 -24.62
C ILE A 112 3.38 0.12 -24.94
N TYR A 113 2.51 -0.13 -23.97
CA TYR A 113 1.10 0.28 -23.98
C TYR A 113 0.77 1.01 -22.68
N GLY A 114 0.62 2.34 -22.73
CA GLY A 114 0.50 3.15 -21.51
C GLY A 114 1.73 2.94 -20.61
N ASP A 115 1.50 2.49 -19.37
CA ASP A 115 2.55 2.15 -18.40
C ASP A 115 2.84 0.63 -18.31
N ILE A 116 2.35 -0.16 -19.27
CA ILE A 116 2.71 -1.57 -19.48
C ILE A 116 3.92 -1.61 -20.41
N SER A 117 5.02 -2.24 -19.97
CA SER A 117 6.21 -2.43 -20.79
C SER A 117 6.57 -3.91 -20.92
N VAL A 118 6.85 -4.36 -22.14
CA VAL A 118 7.35 -5.70 -22.46
C VAL A 118 8.71 -5.54 -23.11
N ASN A 119 9.77 -5.82 -22.38
CA ASN A 119 11.14 -5.71 -22.87
C ASN A 119 11.59 -7.06 -23.41
N ALA A 120 12.22 -7.10 -24.59
CA ALA A 120 12.67 -8.33 -25.24
C ALA A 120 14.19 -8.36 -25.36
N SER A 121 14.77 -9.54 -25.16
CA SER A 121 16.18 -9.78 -25.38
C SER A 121 16.40 -10.95 -26.32
N LYS A 122 17.45 -10.86 -27.14
CA LYS A 122 17.89 -11.97 -27.98
C LYS A 122 18.67 -13.01 -27.17
N ASP A 123 19.17 -12.62 -25.99
CA ASP A 123 19.74 -13.57 -25.04
C ASP A 123 18.60 -14.34 -24.35
N SER A 124 18.51 -15.63 -24.67
CA SER A 124 17.58 -16.58 -24.04
C SER A 124 17.69 -16.64 -22.50
N SER A 125 18.83 -16.27 -21.92
CA SER A 125 19.01 -16.20 -20.47
C SER A 125 18.22 -15.05 -19.84
N MET A 126 18.06 -13.94 -20.58
CA MET A 126 17.26 -12.78 -20.19
C MET A 126 15.79 -12.96 -20.60
N GLY A 127 15.52 -13.44 -21.81
CA GLY A 127 14.17 -13.70 -22.30
C GLY A 127 13.33 -12.43 -22.48
N VAL A 128 12.06 -12.47 -22.08
CA VAL A 128 11.12 -11.35 -22.17
C VAL A 128 10.69 -10.90 -20.77
N LEU A 129 10.75 -9.60 -20.51
CA LEU A 129 10.40 -9.00 -19.22
C LEU A 129 9.17 -8.13 -19.33
N LEU A 130 8.08 -8.57 -18.72
CA LEU A 130 6.90 -7.74 -18.48
C LEU A 130 7.11 -6.93 -17.19
N GLU A 131 6.99 -5.61 -17.28
CA GLU A 131 6.96 -4.69 -16.15
C GLU A 131 5.68 -3.86 -16.17
N LEU A 132 4.92 -3.97 -15.07
CA LEU A 132 3.75 -3.17 -14.74
C LEU A 132 4.12 -2.26 -13.58
N ARG A 133 4.21 -0.95 -13.83
CA ARG A 133 4.31 0.06 -12.76
C ARG A 133 2.94 0.30 -12.14
N GLY A 134 2.81 1.18 -11.15
CA GLY A 134 1.51 1.46 -10.50
C GLY A 134 0.39 1.77 -11.50
N MET A 135 0.63 2.69 -12.44
CA MET A 135 -0.33 2.97 -13.52
C MET A 135 -0.43 1.83 -14.54
N GLY A 136 0.64 1.08 -14.78
CA GLY A 136 0.62 -0.10 -15.65
C GLY A 136 -0.26 -1.21 -15.10
N CYS A 137 -0.32 -1.37 -13.77
CA CYS A 137 -1.26 -2.26 -13.10
C CYS A 137 -2.69 -1.79 -13.37
N ARG A 138 -2.99 -0.49 -13.17
CA ARG A 138 -4.32 0.08 -13.50
C ARG A 138 -4.66 -0.07 -14.99
N ASN A 139 -3.71 0.08 -15.90
CA ASN A 139 -3.92 -0.14 -17.33
C ASN A 139 -4.28 -1.60 -17.62
N LEU A 140 -3.58 -2.55 -16.99
CA LEU A 140 -3.87 -3.97 -17.15
C LEU A 140 -5.26 -4.32 -16.60
N GLU A 141 -5.65 -3.74 -15.46
CA GLU A 141 -6.98 -3.98 -14.87
C GLU A 141 -8.13 -3.65 -15.81
N TYR A 142 -8.04 -2.55 -16.59
CA TYR A 142 -9.03 -2.28 -17.63
C TYR A 142 -9.10 -3.38 -18.69
N VAL A 143 -7.95 -3.97 -19.04
CA VAL A 143 -7.88 -5.11 -19.96
C VAL A 143 -8.48 -6.37 -19.32
N LEU A 144 -8.18 -6.65 -18.05
CA LEU A 144 -8.74 -7.79 -17.32
C LEU A 144 -10.26 -7.66 -17.18
N GLN A 145 -10.75 -6.48 -16.83
CA GLN A 145 -12.17 -6.16 -16.72
C GLN A 145 -12.88 -6.36 -18.07
N ALA A 146 -12.33 -5.84 -19.17
CA ALA A 146 -12.90 -6.03 -20.50
C ALA A 146 -12.94 -7.51 -20.93
N ARG A 147 -12.03 -8.33 -20.40
CA ARG A 147 -11.97 -9.79 -20.61
C ARG A 147 -12.83 -10.58 -19.62
N GLY A 148 -13.38 -9.94 -18.59
CA GLY A 148 -14.13 -10.62 -17.52
C GLY A 148 -13.28 -11.56 -16.67
N ILE A 149 -11.99 -11.26 -16.49
CA ILE A 149 -11.07 -12.05 -15.65
C ILE A 149 -10.47 -11.19 -14.53
N ASP A 150 -9.91 -11.85 -13.52
CA ASP A 150 -9.30 -11.22 -12.36
C ASP A 150 -7.75 -11.32 -12.36
N TRP A 151 -7.12 -10.64 -11.40
CA TRP A 151 -5.68 -10.74 -11.18
C TRP A 151 -5.21 -12.18 -10.93
N TYR A 152 -6.00 -13.01 -10.24
CA TYR A 152 -5.65 -14.40 -10.00
C TYR A 152 -5.52 -15.20 -11.29
N SER A 153 -6.44 -15.01 -12.23
CA SER A 153 -6.43 -15.63 -13.55
C SER A 153 -5.23 -15.16 -14.37
N PHE A 154 -4.92 -13.86 -14.32
CA PHE A 154 -3.74 -13.31 -14.98
C PHE A 154 -2.42 -13.87 -14.40
N LEU A 155 -2.30 -13.90 -13.08
CA LEU A 155 -1.11 -14.44 -12.40
C LEU A 155 -0.98 -15.95 -12.62
N SER A 156 -2.10 -16.70 -12.66
CA SER A 156 -2.10 -18.11 -13.06
C SER A 156 -1.57 -18.30 -14.47
N CYS A 157 -2.03 -17.48 -15.44
CA CYS A 157 -1.51 -17.52 -16.80
C CYS A 157 0.00 -17.22 -16.85
N CYS A 158 0.48 -16.28 -16.04
CA CYS A 158 1.91 -16.01 -15.92
C CYS A 158 2.68 -17.24 -15.41
N ILE A 159 2.14 -18.00 -14.45
CA ILE A 159 2.72 -19.27 -13.95
C ILE A 159 2.73 -20.33 -15.05
N ASP A 160 1.62 -20.50 -15.78
CA ASP A 160 1.50 -21.48 -16.87
C ASP A 160 2.52 -21.24 -17.99
N TYR A 161 2.86 -19.97 -18.23
CA TYR A 161 3.93 -19.54 -19.16
C TYR A 161 5.33 -19.54 -18.54
N GLN A 162 5.52 -20.22 -17.40
CA GLN A 162 6.81 -20.35 -16.70
C GLN A 162 7.43 -18.99 -16.33
N GLY A 163 6.57 -18.01 -16.01
CA GLY A 163 6.97 -16.67 -15.62
C GLY A 163 7.78 -16.66 -14.31
N VAL A 164 8.99 -16.13 -14.36
CA VAL A 164 9.85 -15.95 -13.18
C VAL A 164 9.57 -14.59 -12.56
N PHE A 165 8.89 -14.58 -11.42
CA PHE A 165 8.50 -13.35 -10.72
C PHE A 165 9.71 -12.67 -10.07
N LYS A 166 10.08 -11.51 -10.61
CA LYS A 166 11.20 -10.69 -10.12
C LYS A 166 10.78 -9.71 -9.05
N ARG A 167 9.55 -9.19 -9.12
CA ARG A 167 9.00 -8.27 -8.11
C ARG A 167 7.48 -8.25 -8.12
N ILE A 168 6.89 -8.12 -6.94
CA ILE A 168 5.50 -7.70 -6.76
C ILE A 168 5.42 -6.73 -5.59
N ASP A 169 4.67 -5.65 -5.76
CA ASP A 169 4.35 -4.73 -4.67
C ASP A 169 2.84 -4.80 -4.40
N LEU A 170 2.49 -5.13 -3.16
CA LEU A 170 1.11 -5.20 -2.68
C LEU A 170 0.84 -3.95 -1.85
N ALA A 171 -0.09 -3.10 -2.28
CA ALA A 171 -0.38 -1.82 -1.67
C ALA A 171 -1.70 -1.85 -0.90
N ILE A 172 -1.61 -1.61 0.41
CA ILE A 172 -2.76 -1.34 1.27
C ILE A 172 -2.96 0.18 1.29
N ASN A 173 -4.08 0.65 0.76
CA ASN A 173 -4.44 2.07 0.76
C ASN A 173 -5.26 2.38 2.01
N ASP A 174 -4.85 3.40 2.75
CA ASP A 174 -5.54 3.92 3.94
C ASP A 174 -6.29 5.22 3.56
N MET A 175 -7.61 5.10 3.45
CA MET A 175 -8.53 6.19 3.11
C MET A 175 -8.93 6.99 4.36
N GLY A 176 -8.95 6.32 5.52
CA GLY A 176 -9.31 6.90 6.82
C GLY A 176 -8.20 7.79 7.40
N GLY A 177 -6.94 7.49 7.08
CA GLY A 177 -5.78 8.17 7.66
C GLY A 177 -5.36 7.56 9.00
N LEU A 178 -5.71 6.29 9.24
CA LEU A 178 -5.38 5.56 10.46
C LEU A 178 -3.87 5.37 10.62
N LEU A 179 -3.15 5.15 9.52
CA LEU A 179 -1.70 4.93 9.48
C LEU A 179 -0.93 6.25 9.41
N ASP A 180 -0.81 6.98 10.53
CA ASP A 180 0.00 8.18 10.59
C ASP A 180 1.50 7.86 10.49
N ILE A 181 2.11 8.23 9.36
CA ILE A 181 3.51 7.93 9.04
C ILE A 181 4.48 8.56 10.05
N GLU A 182 4.18 9.74 10.57
CA GLU A 182 5.06 10.40 11.55
C GLU A 182 4.99 9.70 12.90
N ILE A 183 3.80 9.33 13.37
CA ILE A 183 3.67 8.61 14.64
C ILE A 183 4.31 7.22 14.56
N LEU A 184 4.16 6.51 13.44
CA LEU A 184 4.83 5.23 13.22
C LEU A 184 6.36 5.39 13.25
N ARG A 185 6.92 6.46 12.65
CA ARG A 185 8.35 6.78 12.75
C ARG A 185 8.77 7.11 14.18
N GLU A 186 8.04 7.99 14.89
CA GLU A 186 8.30 8.37 16.28
C GLU A 186 8.37 7.11 17.17
N ARG A 187 7.39 6.21 17.05
CA ARG A 187 7.38 4.93 17.80
C ARG A 187 8.54 4.01 17.40
N TYR A 188 8.85 3.92 16.11
CA TYR A 188 9.96 3.09 15.63
C TYR A 188 11.30 3.56 16.21
N TYR A 189 11.56 4.87 16.21
CA TYR A 189 12.77 5.48 16.75
C TYR A 189 12.85 5.42 18.28
N ALA A 190 11.71 5.52 18.96
CA ALA A 190 11.61 5.30 20.41
C ALA A 190 11.76 3.82 20.81
N ASN A 191 12.01 2.92 19.86
CA ASN A 191 12.08 1.48 20.07
C ASN A 191 10.80 0.86 20.68
N LYS A 192 9.65 1.48 20.45
CA LYS A 192 8.31 0.98 20.81
C LYS A 192 7.71 0.11 19.70
N VAL A 193 8.55 -0.75 19.11
CA VAL A 193 8.24 -1.54 17.93
C VAL A 193 9.00 -2.87 18.02
N TRP A 194 8.30 -3.97 17.76
CA TRP A 194 8.96 -5.23 17.41
C TRP A 194 9.27 -5.22 15.92
N LYS A 195 10.51 -5.56 15.55
CA LYS A 195 10.97 -5.47 14.15
C LYS A 195 12.00 -6.55 13.85
N ARG A 196 11.82 -7.24 12.74
CA ARG A 196 12.78 -8.25 12.26
C ARG A 196 14.04 -7.61 11.68
N SER A 197 13.87 -6.59 10.84
CA SER A 197 14.99 -5.79 10.32
C SER A 197 15.16 -4.52 11.15
N ARG A 198 16.43 -4.12 11.37
CA ARG A 198 16.77 -2.83 11.99
C ARG A 198 17.04 -1.73 10.96
N THR A 199 17.22 -2.12 9.69
CA THR A 199 17.44 -1.19 8.57
C THR A 199 16.16 -0.44 8.28
N HIS A 200 16.27 0.88 8.14
CA HIS A 200 15.17 1.76 7.81
C HIS A 200 15.71 3.01 7.10
N GLU A 201 14.84 3.72 6.39
CA GLU A 201 15.15 4.99 5.74
C GLU A 201 13.92 5.89 5.83
N ALA A 202 14.09 7.12 6.30
CA ALA A 202 13.03 8.13 6.31
C ALA A 202 13.39 9.22 5.30
N VAL A 203 12.43 9.53 4.42
CA VAL A 203 12.56 10.57 3.40
C VAL A 203 11.42 11.56 3.57
N ASP A 204 11.77 12.84 3.57
CA ASP A 204 10.85 13.96 3.63
C ASP A 204 10.97 14.73 2.30
N SER A 205 9.93 14.69 1.48
CA SER A 205 9.91 15.28 0.13
C SER A 205 8.92 16.44 0.05
N GLY A 206 9.37 17.61 -0.39
CA GLY A 206 8.55 18.82 -0.44
C GLY A 206 9.31 20.00 -1.01
N LYS A 207 8.62 21.13 -1.24
CA LYS A 207 9.26 22.37 -1.68
C LYS A 207 9.62 23.22 -0.45
N LEU A 208 10.87 23.72 -0.42
CA LEU A 208 11.38 24.63 0.61
C LEU A 208 10.61 25.97 0.69
N SER A 209 9.80 26.29 -0.32
CA SER A 209 9.01 27.54 -0.40
C SER A 209 7.63 27.45 0.27
N GLY A 210 7.25 26.31 0.84
CA GLY A 210 5.96 26.11 1.51
C GLY A 210 6.01 26.45 3.00
N THR A 211 4.87 26.87 3.57
CA THR A 211 4.66 26.84 5.02
C THR A 211 4.97 25.44 5.60
N ASN A 212 5.31 25.32 6.89
CA ASN A 212 5.75 24.11 7.64
C ASN A 212 4.83 22.84 7.58
N GLY A 213 4.13 22.54 6.48
CA GLY A 213 3.21 21.42 6.32
C GLY A 213 3.16 20.79 4.92
N ASP A 214 3.92 21.29 3.93
CA ASP A 214 3.90 20.79 2.54
C ASP A 214 4.88 19.64 2.25
N THR A 215 5.58 19.14 3.27
CA THR A 215 6.50 18.01 3.13
C THR A 215 5.74 16.69 3.30
N ALA A 216 5.79 15.84 2.27
CA ALA A 216 5.30 14.48 2.27
C ALA A 216 6.33 13.55 2.90
N LYS A 217 5.86 12.66 3.78
CA LYS A 217 6.72 11.72 4.50
C LYS A 217 6.65 10.34 3.87
N THR A 218 7.81 9.71 3.72
CA THR A 218 7.98 8.31 3.28
C THR A 218 8.88 7.55 4.23
N PHE A 219 8.43 6.40 4.72
CA PHE A 219 9.16 5.57 5.66
C PHE A 219 9.38 4.17 5.09
N TYR A 220 10.65 3.83 4.86
CA TYR A 220 11.08 2.51 4.45
C TYR A 220 11.50 1.68 5.66
N ILE A 221 11.01 0.45 5.73
CA ILE A 221 11.34 -0.51 6.79
C ILE A 221 11.90 -1.77 6.12
N GLY A 222 13.12 -2.14 6.47
CA GLY A 222 13.90 -3.14 5.74
C GLY A 222 14.81 -2.51 4.68
N SER A 223 15.69 -3.33 4.09
CA SER A 223 16.60 -2.88 3.05
C SER A 223 15.92 -2.90 1.68
N LYS A 224 16.14 -1.88 0.84
CA LYS A 224 15.70 -1.92 -0.56
C LYS A 224 16.37 -3.07 -1.34
N SER A 225 17.47 -3.65 -0.85
CA SER A 225 18.12 -4.82 -1.47
C SER A 225 17.59 -6.18 -0.97
N SER A 226 16.79 -6.23 0.11
CA SER A 226 16.26 -7.50 0.61
C SER A 226 15.09 -8.01 -0.24
N SER A 227 14.75 -9.29 -0.04
CA SER A 227 13.63 -9.96 -0.70
C SER A 227 12.25 -9.46 -0.26
N ILE A 228 12.19 -8.78 0.89
CA ILE A 228 11.01 -8.10 1.42
C ILE A 228 11.43 -6.81 2.10
N TYR A 229 10.66 -5.74 1.88
CA TYR A 229 10.73 -4.49 2.63
C TYR A 229 9.40 -3.72 2.50
N PHE A 230 9.15 -2.79 3.41
CA PHE A 230 7.94 -1.99 3.41
C PHE A 230 8.23 -0.54 3.04
N CYS A 231 7.26 0.10 2.39
CA CYS A 231 7.28 1.53 2.08
C CYS A 231 5.93 2.13 2.51
N LEU A 232 5.94 2.94 3.56
CA LEU A 232 4.77 3.63 4.07
C LEU A 232 4.87 5.12 3.75
N TYR A 233 3.84 5.74 3.19
CA TYR A 233 3.93 7.16 2.81
C TYR A 233 2.58 7.86 2.72
N GLU A 234 2.63 9.19 2.82
CA GLU A 234 1.48 10.09 2.67
C GLU A 234 1.10 10.22 1.18
N LYS A 235 0.27 9.31 0.69
CA LYS A 235 -0.14 9.20 -0.72
C LYS A 235 -0.85 10.44 -1.23
N GLU A 236 -1.72 11.04 -0.42
CA GLU A 236 -2.46 12.25 -0.80
C GLU A 236 -1.49 13.40 -1.14
N LYS A 237 -0.48 13.62 -0.30
CA LYS A 237 0.53 14.66 -0.53
C LYS A 237 1.40 14.36 -1.74
N GLU A 238 1.79 13.09 -1.91
CA GLU A 238 2.56 12.62 -3.07
C GLU A 238 1.80 12.89 -4.38
N GLN A 239 0.51 12.55 -4.45
CA GLN A 239 -0.34 12.77 -5.62
C GLN A 239 -0.67 14.26 -5.84
N LYS A 240 -0.92 15.01 -4.77
CA LYS A 240 -1.14 16.46 -4.85
C LYS A 240 0.06 17.17 -5.47
N SER A 241 1.29 16.75 -5.16
CA SER A 241 2.50 17.30 -5.77
C SER A 241 2.58 17.09 -7.29
N LYS A 242 1.87 16.08 -7.80
CA LYS A 242 1.73 15.72 -9.22
C LYS A 242 0.46 16.28 -9.88
N GLY A 243 -0.36 17.04 -9.14
CA GLY A 243 -1.63 17.56 -9.62
C GLY A 243 -2.74 16.49 -9.75
N ILE A 244 -2.56 15.34 -9.10
CA ILE A 244 -3.52 14.23 -9.14
C ILE A 244 -4.35 14.23 -7.86
N LYS A 245 -5.67 14.15 -8.00
CA LYS A 245 -6.58 13.99 -6.87
C LYS A 245 -6.68 12.50 -6.51
N THR A 246 -6.64 12.19 -5.22
CA THR A 246 -6.84 10.85 -4.69
C THR A 246 -7.57 10.93 -3.36
N ASP A 247 -8.36 9.92 -3.04
CA ASP A 247 -8.98 9.78 -1.73
C ASP A 247 -8.08 8.97 -0.76
N ILE A 248 -6.94 8.47 -1.26
CA ILE A 248 -5.97 7.70 -0.47
C ILE A 248 -5.12 8.67 0.36
N LYS A 249 -5.28 8.64 1.68
CA LYS A 249 -4.47 9.48 2.58
C LYS A 249 -3.06 8.92 2.71
N ASN A 250 -2.95 7.66 3.15
CA ASN A 250 -1.69 6.97 3.32
C ASN A 250 -1.66 5.67 2.52
N ARG A 251 -0.46 5.16 2.24
CA ARG A 251 -0.29 3.84 1.63
C ARG A 251 0.79 3.06 2.35
N PHE A 252 0.52 1.79 2.59
CA PHE A 252 1.49 0.79 3.04
C PHE A 252 1.76 -0.16 1.87
N GLU A 253 2.96 -0.13 1.31
CA GLU A 253 3.39 -1.08 0.28
C GLU A 253 4.26 -2.18 0.86
N ILE A 254 3.88 -3.43 0.61
CA ILE A 254 4.67 -4.63 0.84
C ILE A 254 5.38 -4.98 -0.45
N ARG A 255 6.70 -4.75 -0.49
CA ARG A 255 7.51 -4.92 -1.70
C ARG A 255 8.32 -6.21 -1.61
N LEU A 256 8.09 -7.10 -2.56
CA LEU A 256 8.62 -8.47 -2.56
C LEU A 256 9.46 -8.69 -3.81
N LYS A 257 10.58 -9.40 -3.70
CA LYS A 257 11.51 -9.64 -4.80
C LYS A 257 11.87 -11.12 -4.93
N ASN A 258 12.14 -11.52 -6.18
CA ASN A 258 12.65 -12.84 -6.56
C ASN A 258 11.82 -13.97 -5.92
N GLY A 259 12.47 -14.99 -5.34
CA GLY A 259 11.78 -16.14 -4.76
C GLY A 259 10.72 -15.79 -3.70
N LYS A 260 10.81 -14.64 -3.01
CA LYS A 260 9.75 -14.22 -2.10
C LYS A 260 8.51 -13.68 -2.84
N ALA A 261 8.71 -13.02 -3.99
CA ALA A 261 7.62 -12.61 -4.88
C ALA A 261 6.92 -13.85 -5.46
N GLU A 262 7.70 -14.81 -5.97
CA GLU A 262 7.20 -16.07 -6.52
C GLU A 262 6.36 -16.86 -5.49
N GLN A 263 6.93 -17.16 -4.32
CA GLN A 263 6.20 -17.84 -3.24
C GLN A 263 4.90 -17.13 -2.84
N THR A 264 4.91 -15.79 -2.82
CA THR A 264 3.73 -15.02 -2.43
C THR A 264 2.66 -15.08 -3.52
N ILE A 265 3.04 -14.98 -4.80
CA ILE A 265 2.11 -15.05 -5.92
C ILE A 265 1.49 -16.44 -6.01
N GLU A 266 2.29 -17.51 -5.90
CA GLU A 266 1.79 -18.88 -5.85
C GLU A 266 0.78 -19.07 -4.72
N GLN A 267 1.09 -18.55 -3.52
CA GLN A 267 0.18 -18.59 -2.39
C GLN A 267 -1.11 -17.81 -2.66
N LEU A 268 -1.03 -16.61 -3.24
CA LEU A 268 -2.21 -15.81 -3.59
C LEU A 268 -3.10 -16.53 -4.61
N VAL A 269 -2.52 -17.06 -5.68
CA VAL A 269 -3.26 -17.79 -6.73
C VAL A 269 -3.91 -19.05 -6.18
N PHE A 270 -3.18 -19.84 -5.39
CA PHE A 270 -3.67 -21.11 -4.86
C PHE A 270 -4.72 -20.94 -3.76
N SER A 271 -4.44 -20.08 -2.77
CA SER A 271 -5.32 -19.93 -1.61
C SER A 271 -6.52 -19.03 -1.86
N ARG A 272 -6.41 -18.09 -2.81
CA ARG A 272 -7.35 -16.96 -3.01
C ARG A 272 -7.73 -16.28 -1.69
N ASN A 273 -6.79 -16.22 -0.74
CA ASN A 273 -6.96 -15.62 0.58
C ASN A 273 -5.90 -14.53 0.78
N PRO A 274 -6.10 -13.33 0.21
CA PRO A 274 -5.14 -12.24 0.32
C PRO A 274 -4.97 -11.78 1.78
N GLU A 275 -6.03 -11.76 2.59
CA GLU A 275 -6.00 -11.31 3.99
C GLU A 275 -4.96 -12.07 4.80
N GLN A 276 -5.02 -13.41 4.78
CA GLN A 276 -4.09 -14.25 5.52
C GLN A 276 -2.65 -14.12 5.01
N THR A 277 -2.47 -14.03 3.68
CA THR A 277 -1.14 -13.86 3.09
C THR A 277 -0.52 -12.51 3.48
N ILE A 278 -1.28 -11.42 3.38
CA ILE A 278 -0.83 -10.07 3.72
C ILE A 278 -0.54 -9.96 5.22
N ALA A 279 -1.42 -10.46 6.09
CA ALA A 279 -1.21 -10.46 7.53
C ALA A 279 0.09 -11.18 7.91
N ASN A 280 0.34 -12.36 7.34
CA ASN A 280 1.57 -13.12 7.57
C ASN A 280 2.82 -12.36 7.11
N LEU A 281 2.75 -11.67 5.98
CA LEU A 281 3.87 -10.86 5.48
C LEU A 281 4.17 -9.71 6.44
N ILE A 282 3.17 -9.04 6.99
CA ILE A 282 3.34 -7.92 7.94
C ILE A 282 3.85 -8.43 9.29
N LEU A 283 3.13 -9.36 9.92
CA LEU A 283 3.39 -9.84 11.29
C LEU A 283 4.75 -10.52 11.44
N THR A 284 5.32 -11.08 10.36
CA THR A 284 6.66 -11.68 10.40
C THR A 284 7.79 -10.64 10.32
N GLN A 285 7.47 -9.36 10.09
CA GLN A 285 8.47 -8.30 9.87
C GLN A 285 8.37 -7.18 10.89
N ILE A 286 7.16 -6.76 11.27
CA ILE A 286 6.95 -5.62 12.16
C ILE A 286 5.66 -5.74 12.96
N ASP A 287 5.70 -5.23 14.19
CA ASP A 287 4.54 -5.00 15.02
C ASP A 287 4.75 -3.78 15.92
N PHE A 288 3.72 -2.96 16.13
CA PHE A 288 3.75 -1.79 17.01
C PHE A 288 2.91 -2.08 18.26
N PRO A 289 3.47 -2.77 19.27
CA PRO A 289 2.74 -3.10 20.48
C PRO A 289 2.30 -1.83 21.23
N ASP A 290 1.25 -1.98 22.03
CA ASP A 290 0.64 -0.90 22.81
C ASP A 290 0.26 0.31 21.95
N TYR A 291 -0.27 0.08 20.74
CA TYR A 291 -0.75 1.12 19.84
C TYR A 291 -2.05 0.70 19.15
N ILE A 292 -3.17 1.09 19.75
CA ILE A 292 -4.51 0.65 19.34
C ILE A 292 -4.84 0.93 17.86
N LEU A 293 -4.32 2.00 17.25
CA LEU A 293 -4.57 2.27 15.82
C LEU A 293 -3.88 1.25 14.90
N TRP A 294 -2.73 0.71 15.32
CA TRP A 294 -2.06 -0.38 14.62
C TRP A 294 -2.79 -1.71 14.80
N ASP A 295 -3.31 -1.98 16.00
CA ASP A 295 -4.13 -3.16 16.26
C ASP A 295 -5.39 -3.17 15.39
N ILE A 296 -6.08 -2.02 15.29
CA ILE A 296 -7.24 -1.83 14.40
C ILE A 296 -6.83 -2.03 12.94
N PHE A 297 -5.68 -1.50 12.51
CA PHE A 297 -5.17 -1.73 11.16
C PHE A 297 -4.97 -3.23 10.88
N LEU A 298 -4.32 -3.97 11.78
CA LEU A 298 -4.09 -5.41 11.63
C LEU A 298 -5.39 -6.21 11.62
N ASP A 299 -6.37 -5.82 12.44
CA ASP A 299 -7.71 -6.43 12.45
C ASP A 299 -8.40 -6.24 11.09
N ASN A 300 -8.34 -5.04 10.51
CA ASN A 300 -8.88 -4.79 9.16
C ASN A 300 -8.12 -5.60 8.09
N VAL A 301 -6.79 -5.70 8.18
CA VAL A 301 -5.99 -6.50 7.26
C VAL A 301 -6.38 -7.99 7.29
N THR A 302 -6.80 -8.50 8.46
CA THR A 302 -7.13 -9.93 8.65
C THR A 302 -8.60 -10.26 8.40
N THR A 303 -9.50 -9.28 8.48
CA THR A 303 -10.96 -9.52 8.45
C THR A 303 -11.69 -8.82 7.32
N SER A 304 -11.16 -7.71 6.80
CA SER A 304 -11.86 -6.82 5.87
C SER A 304 -10.87 -6.01 5.03
N LEU A 305 -10.17 -6.70 4.12
CA LEU A 305 -9.24 -6.06 3.18
C LEU A 305 -9.66 -6.35 1.73
N PRO A 306 -10.63 -5.58 1.18
CA PRO A 306 -11.10 -5.76 -0.18
C PRO A 306 -9.94 -5.71 -1.17
N PHE A 307 -9.70 -6.82 -1.88
CA PHE A 307 -8.75 -6.86 -2.98
C PHE A 307 -9.41 -6.32 -4.23
N ILE A 308 -9.05 -5.09 -4.59
CA ILE A 308 -9.64 -4.38 -5.73
C ILE A 308 -8.97 -4.88 -7.01
N MET A 309 -9.82 -5.31 -7.94
CA MET A 309 -9.48 -5.63 -9.32
C MET A 309 -9.50 -4.39 -10.20
#